data_AF-B4FN95-F1
#
_entry.id   AF-B4FN95-F1
#
_cell.length_a   1.000
_cell.length_b   1.000
_cell.length_c   1.000
_cell.angle_alpha   90.00
_cell.angle_beta   90.00
_cell.angle_gamma   90.00
#
_symmetry.space_group_name_H-M   'P 1'
#
loop_
_entity.id
_entity.type
_entity.pdbx_description
1 polymer ?
#
loop_
_entity_poly.entity_id
_entity_poly.type
_entity_poly.pdbx_seq_one_letter_code
_entity_poly.pdbx_strand_id
1 'polypeptide(L)'
;MVCSGLFSSVKIFRCQLPRNNAFYSAQPPKHDGSDKPLCPGAPVCHWCGTWKGDKICSSCKKARYCYEKHQALHWRTGHKNDCLQIISSVASNSVLPAVGIALRQIEQGFVWLPNGLLVLK
;
A
#
# COMPACT_ATOMS: atom_id res chain seq x y z
N MET A 1 -1.58 -38.57 27.53
CA MET A 1 -1.86 -38.25 26.12
C MET A 1 -0.61 -38.65 25.33
N VAL A 2 -0.63 -39.84 24.74
CA VAL A 2 0.48 -40.37 23.93
C VAL A 2 0.37 -39.74 22.54
N CYS A 3 1.25 -38.79 22.23
CA CYS A 3 1.42 -38.33 20.85
C CYS A 3 2.26 -39.36 20.09
N SER A 4 1.61 -40.35 19.50
CA SER A 4 2.20 -41.20 18.48
C SER A 4 2.29 -40.40 17.18
N GLY A 5 3.48 -39.90 16.83
CA GLY A 5 3.75 -39.26 15.56
C GLY A 5 5.14 -39.64 15.07
N LEU A 6 5.24 -40.23 13.87
CA LEU A 6 6.50 -40.39 13.16
C LEU A 6 7.12 -38.99 12.98
N PHE A 7 8.17 -38.66 13.73
CA PHE A 7 8.93 -37.45 13.48
C PHE A 7 9.86 -37.68 12.29
N SER A 8 9.53 -37.11 11.13
CA SER A 8 10.52 -36.94 10.07
C SER A 8 11.52 -35.86 10.49
N SER A 9 12.81 -36.21 10.53
CA SER A 9 13.86 -35.22 10.81
C SER A 9 13.98 -34.27 9.62
N VAL A 10 13.86 -32.96 9.84
CA VAL A 10 14.12 -31.97 8.79
C VAL A 10 15.63 -31.74 8.69
N LYS A 11 16.23 -32.07 7.54
CA LYS A 11 17.62 -31.72 7.25
C LYS A 11 17.68 -30.26 6.81
N ILE A 12 18.25 -29.41 7.66
CA ILE A 12 18.51 -28.01 7.34
C ILE A 12 19.92 -27.89 6.78
N PHE A 13 20.04 -27.50 5.52
CA PHE A 13 21.31 -27.09 4.94
C PHE A 13 21.50 -25.60 5.22
N ARG A 14 22.42 -25.26 6.12
CA ARG A 14 22.88 -23.86 6.23
C ARG A 14 23.71 -23.55 4.98
N CYS A 15 23.54 -22.35 4.41
CA CYS A 15 24.39 -21.88 3.32
C CYS A 15 25.87 -22.07 3.73
N GLN A 16 26.59 -22.90 2.99
CA GLN A 16 28.02 -23.21 3.20
C GLN A 16 28.93 -22.15 2.54
N LEU A 17 28.40 -20.97 2.23
CA LEU A 17 29.17 -19.93 1.55
C LEU A 17 30.14 -19.26 2.54
N PRO A 18 31.40 -19.03 2.14
CA PRO A 18 32.36 -18.30 2.96
C PRO A 18 31.85 -16.88 3.24
N ARG A 19 32.26 -16.32 4.38
CA ARG A 19 31.87 -14.97 4.82
C ARG A 19 32.15 -13.92 3.75
N ASN A 20 33.27 -14.07 3.03
CA ASN A 20 33.58 -13.27 1.85
C ASN A 20 33.18 -14.06 0.59
N ASN A 21 32.20 -13.56 -0.14
CA ASN A 21 31.73 -14.17 -1.39
C ASN A 21 31.23 -13.09 -2.36
N ALA A 22 31.07 -13.44 -3.63
CA ALA A 22 30.67 -12.49 -4.68
C ALA A 22 29.19 -12.05 -4.62
N PHE A 23 28.35 -12.69 -3.79
CA PHE A 23 26.90 -12.47 -3.75
C PHE A 23 26.46 -11.60 -2.56
N TYR A 24 27.17 -11.66 -1.44
CA TYR A 24 26.79 -11.01 -0.18
C TYR A 24 27.95 -10.19 0.38
N SER A 25 27.61 -9.05 0.97
CA SER A 25 28.58 -8.23 1.71
C SER A 25 29.03 -8.92 2.99
N ALA A 26 30.32 -8.82 3.32
CA ALA A 26 30.89 -9.43 4.53
C ALA A 26 30.51 -8.69 5.82
N GLN A 27 30.03 -7.45 5.70
CA GLN A 27 29.48 -6.65 6.79
C GLN A 27 27.95 -6.68 6.73
N PRO A 28 27.28 -6.75 7.90
CA PRO A 28 25.83 -6.65 7.96
C PRO A 28 25.36 -5.25 7.52
N PRO A 29 24.12 -5.14 6.99
CA PRO A 29 23.47 -3.84 6.77
C PRO A 29 23.44 -3.01 8.06
N LYS A 30 23.62 -1.69 7.94
CA LYS A 30 23.63 -0.76 9.08
C LYS A 30 22.23 -0.33 9.53
N HIS A 31 21.19 -0.61 8.73
CA HIS A 31 19.80 -0.23 8.98
C HIS A 31 19.58 1.28 9.20
N ASP A 32 20.52 2.12 8.79
CA ASP A 32 20.49 3.58 8.85
C ASP A 32 19.82 4.21 7.61
N GLY A 33 19.29 3.37 6.71
CA GLY A 33 18.72 3.78 5.43
C GLY A 33 19.75 3.99 4.32
N SER A 34 21.06 3.85 4.61
CA SER A 34 22.12 3.89 3.60
C SER A 34 22.23 2.59 2.80
N ASP A 35 21.68 1.49 3.32
CA ASP A 35 21.74 0.17 2.69
C ASP A 35 20.83 0.14 1.45
N LYS A 36 21.45 0.20 0.26
CA LYS A 36 20.71 0.07 -0.98
C LYS A 36 20.40 -1.41 -1.23
N PRO A 37 19.11 -1.80 -1.33
CA PRO A 37 18.78 -3.18 -1.67
C PRO A 37 19.24 -3.48 -3.10
N LEU A 38 19.82 -4.67 -3.30
CA LEU A 38 20.32 -5.12 -4.62
C LEU A 38 19.23 -5.15 -5.68
N CYS A 39 17.98 -5.40 -5.27
CA CYS A 39 16.80 -5.38 -6.11
C CYS A 39 15.63 -4.70 -5.39
N PRO A 40 14.65 -4.14 -6.13
CA PRO A 40 13.38 -3.75 -5.55
C PRO A 40 12.77 -4.96 -4.83
N GLY A 41 12.56 -4.85 -3.52
CA GLY A 41 12.05 -5.94 -2.71
C GLY A 41 10.76 -6.52 -3.27
N ALA A 42 10.60 -7.85 -3.18
CA ALA A 42 9.37 -8.50 -3.61
C ALA A 42 8.18 -7.92 -2.82
N PRO A 43 7.04 -7.67 -3.47
CA PRO A 43 5.86 -7.17 -2.76
C PRO A 43 5.33 -8.25 -1.83
N VAL A 44 5.41 -7.98 -0.53
CA VAL A 44 4.94 -8.88 0.52
C VAL A 44 3.53 -8.50 0.97
N CYS A 45 2.88 -9.44 1.66
CA CYS A 45 1.60 -9.23 2.29
C CYS A 45 1.70 -8.13 3.37
N HIS A 46 0.82 -7.12 3.30
CA HIS A 46 0.76 -6.02 4.27
C HIS A 46 0.32 -6.46 5.68
N TRP A 47 -0.36 -7.60 5.78
CA TRP A 47 -0.82 -8.12 7.06
C TRP A 47 0.25 -8.94 7.80
N CYS A 48 0.84 -9.94 7.13
CA CYS A 48 1.81 -10.83 7.78
C CYS A 48 3.28 -10.48 7.49
N GLY A 49 3.57 -9.71 6.46
CA GLY A 49 4.94 -9.30 6.09
C GLY A 49 5.84 -10.41 5.53
N THR A 50 5.41 -11.68 5.54
CA THR A 50 6.29 -12.82 5.24
C THR A 50 6.15 -13.34 3.81
N TRP A 51 4.91 -13.50 3.34
CA TRP A 51 4.61 -14.20 2.07
C TRP A 51 4.31 -13.20 0.95
N LYS A 52 4.49 -13.65 -0.29
CA LYS A 52 4.21 -12.87 -1.51
C LYS A 52 2.77 -12.34 -1.51
N GLY A 53 2.60 -11.04 -1.79
CA GLY A 53 1.32 -10.35 -1.78
C GLY A 53 0.62 -10.36 -3.15
N ASP A 54 0.09 -11.50 -3.57
CA ASP A 54 -0.51 -11.66 -4.91
C ASP A 54 -1.93 -11.10 -5.04
N LYS A 55 -2.66 -11.01 -3.94
CA LYS A 55 -4.02 -10.45 -3.89
C LYS A 55 -3.93 -8.96 -3.60
N ILE A 56 -4.44 -8.13 -4.50
CA ILE A 56 -4.43 -6.67 -4.35
C ILE A 56 -5.81 -6.22 -3.86
N CYS A 57 -5.85 -5.27 -2.93
CA CYS A 57 -7.11 -4.61 -2.57
C CYS A 57 -7.72 -3.97 -3.83
N SER A 58 -8.95 -4.37 -4.18
CA SER A 58 -9.64 -3.88 -5.38
C SER A 58 -9.95 -2.38 -5.33
N SER A 59 -10.16 -1.83 -4.14
CA SER A 59 -10.52 -0.42 -3.94
C SER A 59 -9.31 0.51 -4.02
N CYS A 60 -8.31 0.37 -3.14
CA CYS A 60 -7.16 1.28 -3.12
C CYS A 60 -6.02 0.89 -4.07
N LYS A 61 -5.97 -0.38 -4.52
CA LYS A 61 -4.88 -0.94 -5.35
C LYS A 61 -3.47 -0.82 -4.75
N LYS A 62 -3.33 -0.46 -3.47
CA LYS A 62 -2.05 -0.30 -2.76
C LYS A 62 -1.72 -1.47 -1.84
N ALA A 63 -2.68 -1.88 -0.99
CA ALA A 63 -2.44 -2.99 -0.09
C ALA A 63 -2.45 -4.34 -0.82
N ARG A 64 -1.52 -5.21 -0.43
CA ARG A 64 -1.31 -6.55 -1.02
C ARG A 64 -1.39 -7.65 0.04
N TYR A 65 -1.89 -8.82 -0.31
CA TYR A 65 -2.17 -9.93 0.60
C TYR A 65 -1.79 -11.27 -0.03
N CYS A 66 -1.29 -12.21 0.78
CA CYS A 66 -1.03 -13.56 0.31
C CYS A 66 -2.32 -14.39 0.17
N TYR A 67 -3.35 -14.09 0.97
CA TYR A 67 -4.65 -14.76 0.95
C TYR A 67 -5.79 -13.80 1.29
N GLU A 68 -7.00 -14.14 0.87
CA GLU A 68 -8.22 -13.38 1.18
C GLU A 68 -8.49 -13.31 2.70
N LYS A 69 -8.12 -14.34 3.46
CA LYS A 69 -8.23 -14.34 4.93
C LYS A 69 -7.43 -13.19 5.57
N HIS A 70 -6.21 -12.94 5.09
CA HIS A 70 -5.39 -11.83 5.57
C HIS A 70 -5.95 -10.47 5.16
N GLN A 71 -6.53 -10.36 3.96
CA GLN A 71 -7.25 -9.16 3.56
C GLN A 71 -8.44 -8.89 4.49
N ALA A 72 -9.28 -9.89 4.76
CA ALA A 72 -10.47 -9.76 5.60
C ALA A 72 -10.12 -9.45 7.07
N LEU A 73 -9.01 -9.99 7.58
CA LEU A 73 -8.54 -9.67 8.92
C LEU A 73 -8.00 -8.24 8.96
N HIS A 74 -7.10 -7.88 8.04
CA HIS A 74 -6.54 -6.53 7.96
C HIS A 74 -7.61 -5.46 7.76
N TRP A 75 -8.66 -5.75 6.98
CA TRP A 75 -9.81 -4.88 6.78
C TRP A 75 -10.51 -4.52 8.08
N ARG A 76 -10.73 -5.51 8.94
CA ARG A 76 -11.42 -5.33 10.23
C ARG A 76 -10.58 -4.59 11.26
N THR A 77 -9.26 -4.74 11.19
CA THR A 77 -8.34 -4.19 12.21
C THR A 77 -7.79 -2.82 11.88
N GLY A 78 -7.83 -2.37 10.63
CA GLY A 78 -7.33 -1.02 10.30
C GLY A 78 -7.48 -0.60 8.84
N HIS A 79 -7.28 -1.53 7.90
CA HIS A 79 -7.16 -1.17 6.48
C HIS A 79 -8.39 -0.45 5.91
N LYS A 80 -9.58 -0.61 6.50
CA LYS A 80 -10.78 0.10 6.05
C LYS A 80 -10.56 1.62 6.01
N ASN A 81 -9.99 2.20 7.07
CA ASN A 81 -9.76 3.65 7.14
C ASN A 81 -8.60 4.05 6.23
N ASP A 82 -7.50 3.30 6.26
CA ASP A 82 -6.33 3.56 5.41
C ASP A 82 -6.69 3.51 3.92
N CYS A 83 -7.54 2.55 3.53
CA CYS A 83 -8.02 2.38 2.17
C CYS A 83 -8.76 3.62 1.69
N LEU A 84 -9.63 4.21 2.51
CA LEU A 84 -10.37 5.42 2.17
C LEU A 84 -9.43 6.63 2.04
N GLN A 85 -8.48 6.77 2.95
CA GLN A 85 -7.48 7.86 2.91
C GLN A 85 -6.58 7.76 1.67
N ILE A 86 -6.18 6.55 1.30
CA ILE A 86 -5.41 6.30 0.08
C ILE A 86 -6.24 6.71 -1.14
N ILE A 87 -7.52 6.33 -1.20
CA ILE A 87 -8.39 6.68 -2.33
C ILE A 87 -8.59 8.19 -2.43
N SER A 88 -8.80 8.87 -1.30
CA SER A 88 -8.94 10.33 -1.27
C SER A 88 -7.67 11.04 -1.73
N SER A 89 -6.50 10.60 -1.25
CA SER A 89 -5.22 11.22 -1.62
C SER A 89 -4.86 11.01 -3.09
N VAL A 90 -5.16 9.83 -3.68
CA VAL A 90 -4.93 9.66 -5.13
C VAL A 90 -5.87 10.52 -5.98
N ALA A 91 -7.11 10.76 -5.54
CA ALA A 91 -8.01 11.67 -6.23
C ALA A 91 -7.49 13.12 -6.19
N SER A 92 -6.92 13.56 -5.06
CA SER A 92 -6.28 14.88 -4.94
C SER A 92 -5.00 15.01 -5.77
N ASN A 93 -4.21 13.94 -5.87
CA ASN A 93 -2.93 13.96 -6.58
C ASN A 93 -3.04 13.74 -8.10
N SER A 94 -4.22 13.37 -8.62
CA SER A 94 -4.47 13.27 -10.07
C SER A 94 -4.69 14.63 -10.77
N VAL A 95 -4.57 15.76 -10.06
CA VAL A 95 -4.53 17.08 -10.70
C VAL A 95 -3.09 17.40 -11.10
N LEU A 96 -2.71 17.08 -12.34
CA LEU A 96 -1.59 17.73 -13.03
C LEU A 96 -2.11 18.75 -14.05
N PRO A 97 -1.36 19.84 -14.30
CA PRO A 97 -1.84 21.02 -15.01
C PRO A 97 -1.63 20.86 -16.51
N ALA A 98 -2.72 20.79 -17.28
CA ALA A 98 -2.69 21.09 -18.70
C ALA A 98 -3.18 22.54 -18.89
N VAL A 99 -2.22 23.43 -19.14
CA VAL A 99 -2.46 24.83 -19.51
C VAL A 99 -3.18 24.87 -20.86
N GLY A 100 -4.31 25.59 -20.90
CA GLY A 100 -4.60 26.49 -22.03
C GLY A 100 -5.72 26.13 -23.00
N ILE A 101 -6.98 26.16 -22.55
CA ILE A 101 -8.04 26.84 -23.32
C ILE A 101 -8.72 27.82 -22.36
N ALA A 102 -8.50 29.12 -22.60
CA ALA A 102 -9.23 30.22 -21.96
C ALA A 102 -10.69 30.20 -22.47
N LEU A 103 -11.72 30.48 -21.67
CA LEU A 103 -12.04 31.83 -21.20
C LEU A 103 -12.82 31.83 -19.87
N ARG A 104 -12.71 32.99 -19.22
CA ARG A 104 -13.11 33.36 -17.86
C ARG A 104 -14.61 33.65 -17.73
N GLN A 105 -15.09 33.49 -16.49
CA GLN A 105 -16.21 34.17 -15.80
C GLN A 105 -17.63 33.87 -16.36
N ILE A 106 -18.70 33.62 -15.58
CA ILE A 106 -19.27 34.45 -14.49
C ILE A 106 -20.14 33.56 -13.57
N GLU A 107 -19.83 33.50 -12.27
CA GLU A 107 -20.83 33.23 -11.22
C GLU A 107 -21.03 34.53 -10.42
N GLN A 108 -22.04 35.33 -10.79
CA GLN A 108 -22.65 36.35 -9.94
C GLN A 108 -24.10 36.56 -10.39
N GLY A 109 -25.10 36.49 -9.50
CA GLY A 109 -26.43 37.01 -9.86
C GLY A 109 -27.66 36.77 -8.99
N PHE A 110 -27.66 35.94 -7.93
CA PHE A 110 -28.88 35.71 -7.14
C PHE A 110 -28.81 36.34 -5.75
N VAL A 111 -29.75 37.25 -5.46
CA VAL A 111 -29.98 37.82 -4.12
C VAL A 111 -31.35 37.39 -3.63
N TRP A 112 -31.39 36.85 -2.41
CA TRP A 112 -32.63 36.55 -1.71
C TRP A 112 -33.24 37.83 -1.14
N LEU A 113 -34.47 38.15 -1.53
CA LEU A 113 -35.29 39.14 -0.85
C LEU A 113 -36.09 38.48 0.29
N PRO A 114 -36.38 39.19 1.40
CA PRO A 114 -37.03 38.63 2.59
C PRO A 114 -38.45 38.07 2.35
N ASN A 115 -39.03 38.33 1.18
CA ASN A 115 -40.31 37.82 0.70
C ASN A 115 -40.17 36.60 -0.25
N GLY A 116 -38.98 36.00 -0.35
CA GLY A 116 -38.77 34.70 -1.00
C GLY A 116 -38.75 34.69 -2.53
N LEU A 117 -38.69 35.86 -3.17
CA LEU A 117 -38.63 35.96 -4.63
C LEU A 117 -37.17 36.02 -5.12
N LEU A 118 -36.81 35.10 -6.02
CA LEU A 118 -35.52 35.09 -6.73
C LEU A 118 -35.63 35.96 -7.97
N VAL A 119 -34.78 37.00 -8.07
CA VAL A 119 -34.72 37.89 -9.24
C VAL A 119 -33.35 37.75 -9.90
N LEU A 120 -33.34 37.49 -11.22
CA LEU A 120 -32.14 37.62 -12.05
C LEU A 120 -31.82 39.11 -12.21
N LYS A 121 -30.56 39.47 -12.00
CA LYS A 121 -30.06 40.81 -12.27
C LYS A 121 -29.42 40.87 -13.65
#